data_AF-A0A941K9T1-F1
#
_entry.id   AF-A0A941K9T1-F1
#
_cell.length_a   1.000
_cell.length_b   1.000
_cell.length_c   1.000
_cell.angle_alpha   90.00
_cell.angle_beta   90.00
_cell.angle_gamma   90.00
#
_symmetry.space_group_name_H-M   'P 1'
#
loop_
_entity.id
_entity.type
_entity.pdbx_description
1 polymer ?
#
loop_
_entity_poly.entity_id
_entity_poly.type
_entity_poly.pdbx_seq_one_letter_code
_entity_poly.pdbx_strand_id
1 'polypeptide(L)'
;MLKNTQLEDWDRENFFHPSTHLAEFARGNLAQRVVTGGSGCHIEDSAGNRLLDAFAGLYCVNVGYGRPEIAEAIAAQARELAYYHAYVGHGTEASITLSKMILDRAPAGMSKVYFGLGGSDANETNVKLVWYYNNIRGLPEKKKIISRWRGYHGSGLMTGSLTGLEAFQKKFDLPLDRVLHTDAPYYFRRKDLGQSEAEFVAQCVASLEELIDREGADTIAAFIGEPALGTGGLVPPPEGYWPAIQEVLDRHDILLIADEVVTGFGRLGSMFGSDHYGMRPDLITIAKGLTSAYAPLSGSIVGDKMWKVLEQGTDENGPIGHGWTYSAHPIGAAAGVANLKLIDELGLVENAGKVGAHLKAALKDALGDHPNVGDIRGQGLLCAVEFVEEREGRSFFDPKRGVGAAVNAALLGRGVISRAMPQGDILGFAPPFCLTEAEAEEIAGKLADSVKDVLG
;
A
#
# COMPACT_ATOMS: atom_id res chain seq x y z
N MET A 1 -26.64 -3.79 -23.40
CA MET A 1 -25.44 -3.64 -24.25
C MET A 1 -25.17 -4.97 -24.94
N LEU A 2 -24.68 -4.97 -26.18
CA LEU A 2 -24.27 -6.20 -26.87
C LEU A 2 -22.99 -6.72 -26.20
N LYS A 3 -22.97 -7.99 -25.75
CA LYS A 3 -21.74 -8.61 -25.24
C LYS A 3 -20.69 -8.61 -26.34
N ASN A 4 -19.52 -8.04 -26.09
CA ASN A 4 -18.40 -8.10 -27.02
C ASN A 4 -17.62 -9.40 -26.79
N THR A 5 -18.16 -10.50 -27.34
CA THR A 5 -17.62 -11.85 -27.14
C THR A 5 -16.16 -11.97 -27.62
N GLN A 6 -15.76 -11.19 -28.63
CA GLN A 6 -14.39 -11.19 -29.13
C GLN A 6 -13.38 -10.68 -28.09
N LEU A 7 -13.72 -9.62 -27.33
CA LEU A 7 -12.85 -9.15 -26.24
C LEU A 7 -12.77 -10.19 -25.12
N GLU A 8 -13.87 -10.87 -24.83
CA GLU A 8 -13.91 -11.92 -23.80
C GLU A 8 -12.99 -13.10 -24.17
N ASP A 9 -13.04 -13.54 -25.43
CA ASP A 9 -12.18 -14.59 -25.97
C ASP A 9 -10.71 -14.17 -25.97
N TRP A 10 -10.40 -12.98 -26.52
CA TRP A 10 -9.02 -12.49 -26.58
C TRP A 10 -8.37 -12.33 -25.20
N ASP A 11 -9.16 -11.97 -24.19
CA ASP A 11 -8.67 -11.85 -22.82
C ASP A 11 -8.16 -13.21 -22.28
N ARG A 12 -8.97 -14.26 -22.46
CA ARG A 12 -8.61 -15.62 -22.00
C ARG A 12 -7.47 -16.23 -22.79
N GLU A 13 -7.41 -15.94 -24.09
CA GLU A 13 -6.41 -16.49 -25.00
C GLU A 13 -5.05 -15.79 -24.89
N ASN A 14 -5.05 -14.47 -24.64
CA ASN A 14 -3.86 -13.64 -24.87
C ASN A 14 -3.39 -12.83 -23.65
N PHE A 15 -4.19 -12.64 -22.60
CA PHE A 15 -3.80 -11.80 -21.47
C PHE A 15 -3.41 -12.61 -20.23
N PHE A 16 -2.12 -12.57 -19.88
CA PHE A 16 -1.63 -13.02 -18.58
C PHE A 16 -1.92 -11.96 -17.50
N HIS A 17 -3.04 -12.12 -16.81
CA HIS A 17 -3.44 -11.26 -15.70
C HIS A 17 -2.56 -11.38 -14.45
N PRO A 18 -2.31 -10.27 -13.74
CA PRO A 18 -1.68 -10.31 -12.42
C PRO A 18 -2.62 -10.93 -11.38
N SER A 19 -2.08 -11.73 -10.45
CA SER A 19 -2.80 -12.29 -9.29
C SER A 19 -4.10 -13.07 -9.63
N THR A 20 -4.12 -13.77 -10.76
CA THR A 20 -5.27 -14.55 -11.23
C THR A 20 -4.92 -16.04 -11.31
N HIS A 21 -5.87 -16.93 -10.98
CA HIS A 21 -5.68 -18.35 -11.21
C HIS A 21 -5.67 -18.65 -12.71
N LEU A 22 -4.48 -18.80 -13.29
CA LEU A 22 -4.27 -18.86 -14.74
C LEU A 22 -5.11 -19.93 -15.45
N ALA A 23 -5.07 -21.17 -14.95
CA ALA A 23 -5.79 -22.27 -15.61
C ALA A 23 -7.32 -22.11 -15.53
N GLU A 24 -7.87 -21.78 -14.37
CA GLU A 24 -9.30 -21.57 -14.20
C GLU A 24 -9.81 -20.37 -14.99
N PHE A 25 -9.01 -19.30 -15.13
CA PHE A 25 -9.38 -18.17 -15.98
C PHE A 25 -9.35 -18.53 -17.47
N ALA A 26 -8.26 -19.15 -17.96
CA ALA A 26 -8.13 -19.56 -19.36
C ALA A 26 -9.19 -20.58 -19.78
N ARG A 27 -9.63 -21.46 -18.86
CA ARG A 27 -10.68 -22.47 -19.10
C ARG A 27 -12.12 -21.95 -19.01
N GLY A 28 -12.32 -20.68 -18.63
CA GLY A 28 -13.67 -20.12 -18.50
C GLY A 28 -14.36 -20.37 -17.15
N ASN A 29 -13.67 -20.97 -16.17
CA ASN A 29 -14.25 -21.29 -14.87
C ASN A 29 -14.31 -20.07 -13.92
N LEU A 30 -13.40 -19.11 -14.10
CA LEU A 30 -13.48 -17.82 -13.41
C LEU A 30 -14.24 -16.79 -14.24
N ALA A 31 -15.12 -16.07 -13.54
CA ALA A 31 -15.84 -14.93 -14.10
C ALA A 31 -14.86 -13.85 -14.56
N GLN A 32 -15.16 -13.27 -15.72
CA GLN A 32 -14.45 -12.15 -16.28
C GLN A 32 -15.26 -10.87 -16.02
N ARG A 33 -14.58 -9.76 -15.77
CA ARG A 33 -15.19 -8.44 -15.66
C ARG A 33 -14.37 -7.43 -16.45
N VAL A 34 -14.96 -6.84 -17.47
CA VAL A 34 -14.36 -5.75 -18.24
C VAL A 34 -14.95 -4.44 -17.74
N VAL A 35 -14.12 -3.61 -17.10
CA VAL A 35 -14.53 -2.28 -16.59
C VAL A 35 -14.43 -1.27 -17.74
N THR A 36 -15.48 -0.49 -17.97
CA THR A 36 -15.59 0.43 -19.11
C THR A 36 -15.60 1.90 -18.71
N GLY A 37 -15.92 2.21 -17.46
CA GLY A 37 -15.96 3.58 -16.96
C GLY A 37 -16.12 3.66 -15.44
N GLY A 38 -16.21 4.89 -14.94
CA GLY A 38 -16.46 5.14 -13.53
C GLY A 38 -16.61 6.64 -13.23
N SER A 39 -17.28 6.94 -12.14
CA SER A 39 -17.47 8.31 -11.63
C SER A 39 -17.59 8.30 -10.11
N GLY A 40 -16.86 9.20 -9.43
CA GLY A 40 -16.85 9.28 -7.97
C GLY A 40 -16.34 7.97 -7.36
N CYS A 41 -17.13 7.33 -6.51
CA CYS A 41 -16.80 6.04 -5.89
C CYS A 41 -17.25 4.82 -6.71
N HIS A 42 -17.81 5.00 -7.90
CA HIS A 42 -18.44 3.91 -8.65
C HIS A 42 -17.72 3.60 -9.94
N ILE A 43 -17.72 2.32 -10.31
CA ILE A 43 -17.30 1.82 -11.64
C ILE A 43 -18.49 1.23 -12.39
N GLU A 44 -18.37 1.16 -13.71
CA GLU A 44 -19.30 0.49 -14.61
C GLU A 44 -18.58 -0.59 -15.41
N ASP A 45 -19.19 -1.76 -15.52
CA ASP A 45 -18.68 -2.85 -16.36
C ASP A 45 -19.41 -2.95 -17.71
N SER A 46 -18.86 -3.75 -18.63
CA SER A 46 -19.40 -3.97 -19.98
C SER A 46 -20.78 -4.65 -19.99
N ALA A 47 -21.22 -5.25 -18.88
CA ALA A 47 -22.55 -5.79 -18.71
C ALA A 47 -23.57 -4.74 -18.23
N GLY A 48 -23.12 -3.52 -17.93
CA GLY A 48 -23.93 -2.41 -17.44
C GLY A 48 -24.14 -2.44 -15.93
N ASN A 49 -23.37 -3.23 -15.18
CA ASN A 49 -23.44 -3.19 -13.72
C ASN A 49 -22.70 -1.95 -13.22
N ARG A 50 -23.37 -1.16 -12.37
CA ARG A 50 -22.77 -0.06 -11.63
C ARG A 50 -22.44 -0.53 -10.22
N LEU A 51 -21.16 -0.46 -9.84
CA LEU A 51 -20.64 -1.04 -8.60
C LEU A 51 -19.99 0.05 -7.75
N LEU A 52 -20.33 0.10 -6.47
CA LEU A 52 -19.63 0.94 -5.49
C LEU A 52 -18.27 0.32 -5.21
N ASP A 53 -17.19 0.98 -5.62
CA ASP A 53 -15.85 0.52 -5.37
C ASP A 53 -15.35 0.98 -3.99
N ALA A 54 -15.59 0.15 -2.98
CA ALA A 54 -15.11 0.38 -1.63
C ALA A 54 -13.63 0.01 -1.44
N PHE A 55 -12.86 -0.15 -2.52
CA PHE A 55 -11.44 -0.48 -2.49
C PHE A 55 -10.55 0.44 -3.34
N ALA A 56 -11.15 1.38 -4.08
CA ALA A 56 -10.48 2.35 -4.95
C ALA A 56 -9.47 1.70 -5.90
N GLY A 57 -9.91 0.68 -6.64
CA GLY A 57 -9.10 -0.21 -7.43
C GLY A 57 -8.23 -1.11 -6.56
N LEU A 58 -7.06 -0.59 -6.16
CA LEU A 58 -6.15 -1.23 -5.22
C LEU A 58 -5.53 -0.17 -4.30
N TYR A 59 -6.36 0.41 -3.42
CA TYR A 59 -5.98 1.50 -2.50
C TYR A 59 -5.49 2.77 -3.23
N CYS A 60 -5.87 2.99 -4.48
CA CYS A 60 -5.14 3.91 -5.34
C CYS A 60 -5.98 5.00 -5.99
N VAL A 61 -7.26 4.80 -6.34
CA VAL A 61 -8.09 5.82 -6.98
C VAL A 61 -8.63 6.81 -5.93
N ASN A 62 -7.72 7.50 -5.25
CA ASN A 62 -8.02 8.26 -4.03
C ASN A 62 -8.96 9.44 -4.30
N VAL A 63 -8.80 10.22 -5.37
CA VAL A 63 -9.73 11.31 -5.69
C VAL A 63 -11.05 10.84 -6.31
N GLY A 64 -11.25 9.54 -6.50
CA GLY A 64 -12.38 8.97 -7.23
C GLY A 64 -12.21 8.93 -8.74
N TYR A 65 -13.12 8.24 -9.41
CA TYR A 65 -13.11 7.99 -10.85
C TYR A 65 -13.65 9.19 -11.64
N GLY A 66 -13.20 9.30 -12.91
CA GLY A 66 -13.76 10.22 -13.89
C GLY A 66 -13.44 11.70 -13.65
N ARG A 67 -12.26 12.03 -13.11
CA ARG A 67 -11.81 13.43 -12.90
C ARG A 67 -11.29 14.06 -14.19
N PRO A 68 -12.06 14.97 -14.85
CA PRO A 68 -11.59 15.64 -16.06
C PRO A 68 -10.35 16.49 -15.80
N GLU A 69 -10.16 17.03 -14.60
CA GLU A 69 -9.03 17.88 -14.24
C GLU A 69 -7.70 17.15 -14.44
N ILE A 70 -7.62 15.88 -14.02
CA ILE A 70 -6.42 15.05 -14.17
C ILE A 70 -6.29 14.54 -15.60
N ALA A 71 -7.40 14.13 -16.23
CA ALA A 71 -7.39 13.66 -17.61
C ALA A 71 -6.92 14.75 -18.59
N GLU A 72 -7.37 16.00 -18.42
CA GLU A 72 -6.94 17.13 -19.24
C GLU A 72 -5.49 17.53 -18.98
N ALA A 73 -5.00 17.45 -17.73
CA ALA A 73 -3.59 17.67 -17.43
C ALA A 73 -2.68 16.64 -18.13
N ILE A 74 -3.08 15.37 -18.12
CA ILE A 74 -2.42 14.30 -18.88
C ILE A 74 -2.44 14.60 -20.38
N ALA A 75 -3.62 14.93 -20.93
CA ALA A 75 -3.80 15.18 -22.35
C ALA A 75 -3.00 16.40 -22.83
N ALA A 76 -2.94 17.46 -22.03
CA ALA A 76 -2.14 18.65 -22.31
C ALA A 76 -0.65 18.30 -22.35
N GLN A 77 -0.12 17.63 -21.33
CA GLN A 77 1.29 17.21 -21.29
C GLN A 77 1.64 16.27 -22.45
N ALA A 78 0.75 15.34 -22.81
CA ALA A 78 0.97 14.43 -23.92
C ALA A 78 1.06 15.15 -25.28
N ARG A 79 0.25 16.21 -25.48
CA ARG A 79 0.30 17.05 -26.68
C ARG A 79 1.55 17.91 -26.76
N GLU A 80 2.00 18.45 -25.63
CA GLU A 80 3.17 19.32 -25.56
C GLU A 80 4.48 18.52 -25.67
N LEU A 81 4.67 17.54 -24.78
CA LEU A 81 5.80 16.64 -24.78
C LEU A 81 5.43 15.38 -23.98
N ALA A 82 5.06 14.32 -24.69
CA ALA A 82 4.73 13.04 -24.05
C ALA A 82 5.92 12.47 -23.27
N TYR A 83 7.12 12.51 -23.85
CA TYR A 83 8.31 11.91 -23.25
C TYR A 83 9.61 12.59 -23.69
N TYR A 84 10.47 12.82 -22.71
CA TYR A 84 11.93 12.91 -22.84
C TYR A 84 12.53 12.37 -21.54
N HIS A 85 13.80 11.93 -21.55
CA HIS A 85 14.42 11.33 -20.37
C HIS A 85 14.77 12.38 -19.30
N ALA A 86 14.91 11.95 -18.04
CA ALA A 86 15.44 12.77 -16.94
C ALA A 86 16.92 12.47 -16.60
N TYR A 87 17.66 11.87 -17.53
CA TYR A 87 19.08 11.55 -17.34
C TYR A 87 19.95 12.80 -17.44
N VAL A 88 21.10 12.81 -16.75
CA VAL A 88 22.15 13.85 -16.86
C VAL A 88 21.61 15.28 -16.68
N GLY A 89 20.77 15.49 -15.67
CA GLY A 89 20.25 16.81 -15.33
C GLY A 89 19.12 17.33 -16.22
N HIS A 90 18.60 16.52 -17.15
CA HIS A 90 17.38 16.86 -17.89
C HIS A 90 16.14 16.67 -17.00
N GLY A 91 15.05 17.36 -17.35
CA GLY A 91 13.78 17.25 -16.68
C GLY A 91 12.69 17.99 -17.45
N THR A 92 11.49 18.03 -16.87
CA THR A 92 10.37 18.83 -17.38
C THR A 92 9.84 19.72 -16.29
N GLU A 93 9.11 20.78 -16.65
CA GLU A 93 8.43 21.62 -15.68
C GLU A 93 7.53 20.79 -14.75
N ALA A 94 6.81 19.80 -15.30
CA ALA A 94 5.95 18.91 -14.53
C ALA A 94 6.72 18.09 -13.49
N SER A 95 7.85 17.47 -13.85
CA SER A 95 8.62 16.66 -12.89
C SER A 95 9.31 17.50 -11.81
N ILE A 96 9.83 18.68 -12.17
CA ILE A 96 10.42 19.63 -11.21
C ILE A 96 9.34 20.13 -10.23
N THR A 97 8.19 20.54 -10.76
CA THR A 97 7.05 21.02 -9.96
C THR A 97 6.55 19.93 -9.01
N LEU A 98 6.36 18.70 -9.52
CA LEU A 98 5.90 17.59 -8.69
C LEU A 98 6.88 17.28 -7.57
N SER A 99 8.20 17.30 -7.86
CA SER A 99 9.23 17.07 -6.84
C SER A 99 9.11 18.07 -5.69
N LYS A 100 8.91 19.36 -6.01
CA LYS A 100 8.69 20.41 -5.01
C LYS A 100 7.40 20.20 -4.24
N MET A 101 6.29 19.89 -4.92
CA MET A 101 4.99 19.65 -4.28
C MET A 101 5.01 18.45 -3.33
N ILE A 102 5.76 17.39 -3.66
CA ILE A 102 5.95 16.25 -2.78
C ILE A 102 6.74 16.68 -1.54
N LEU A 103 7.87 17.37 -1.71
CA LEU A 103 8.70 17.81 -0.58
C LEU A 103 7.99 18.81 0.34
N ASP A 104 7.10 19.65 -0.18
CA ASP A 104 6.27 20.56 0.61
C ASP A 104 5.24 19.84 1.50
N ARG A 105 4.93 18.59 1.16
CA ARG A 105 3.95 17.75 1.87
C ARG A 105 4.59 16.65 2.70
N ALA A 106 5.84 16.30 2.41
CA ALA A 106 6.55 15.24 3.10
C ALA A 106 6.96 15.67 4.52
N PRO A 107 7.22 14.71 5.43
CA PRO A 107 7.77 15.01 6.74
C PRO A 107 9.06 15.86 6.68
N ALA A 108 9.31 16.63 7.73
CA ALA A 108 10.50 17.48 7.82
C ALA A 108 11.79 16.67 7.69
N GLY A 109 12.82 17.27 7.06
CA GLY A 109 14.13 16.63 6.86
C GLY A 109 14.26 15.82 5.57
N MET A 110 13.21 15.76 4.73
CA MET A 110 13.28 15.22 3.36
C MET A 110 13.94 16.22 2.38
N SER A 111 14.68 15.71 1.40
CA SER A 111 15.57 16.53 0.54
C SER A 111 15.35 16.34 -0.97
N LYS A 112 15.14 15.11 -1.44
CA LYS A 112 15.01 14.80 -2.88
C LYS A 112 13.95 13.74 -3.14
N VAL A 113 13.46 13.67 -4.38
CA VAL A 113 12.57 12.62 -4.86
C VAL A 113 13.20 11.98 -6.09
N TYR A 114 13.33 10.65 -6.09
CA TYR A 114 13.63 9.87 -7.28
C TYR A 114 12.37 9.20 -7.79
N PHE A 115 12.09 9.23 -9.09
CA PHE A 115 10.84 8.69 -9.65
C PHE A 115 11.01 7.33 -10.34
N GLY A 116 9.99 6.49 -10.22
CA GLY A 116 9.77 5.28 -11.01
C GLY A 116 8.32 5.18 -11.46
N LEU A 117 7.79 3.96 -11.65
CA LEU A 117 6.44 3.73 -12.18
C LEU A 117 5.52 2.97 -11.21
N GLY A 118 6.05 2.24 -10.23
CA GLY A 118 5.27 1.52 -9.23
C GLY A 118 6.01 1.31 -7.91
N GLY A 119 5.26 1.03 -6.84
CA GLY A 119 5.86 0.88 -5.49
C GLY A 119 7.00 -0.15 -5.43
N SER A 120 6.93 -1.22 -6.24
CA SER A 120 8.01 -2.23 -6.33
C SER A 120 9.33 -1.62 -6.83
N ASP A 121 9.34 -0.75 -7.85
CA ASP A 121 10.60 -0.18 -8.35
C ASP A 121 11.16 0.92 -7.43
N ALA A 122 10.29 1.58 -6.65
CA ALA A 122 10.69 2.54 -5.64
C ALA A 122 11.36 1.83 -4.45
N ASN A 123 10.80 0.70 -4.00
CA ASN A 123 11.46 -0.13 -2.99
C ASN A 123 12.74 -0.80 -3.52
N GLU A 124 12.78 -1.22 -4.79
CA GLU A 124 14.02 -1.71 -5.43
C GLU A 124 15.11 -0.61 -5.43
N THR A 125 14.70 0.63 -5.72
CA THR A 125 15.57 1.81 -5.63
C THR A 125 16.06 2.02 -4.19
N ASN A 126 15.18 1.93 -3.20
CA ASN A 126 15.55 2.09 -1.79
C ASN A 126 16.59 1.06 -1.35
N VAL A 127 16.48 -0.21 -1.76
CA VAL A 127 17.50 -1.23 -1.48
C VAL A 127 18.86 -0.83 -2.06
N LYS A 128 18.89 -0.39 -3.33
CA LYS A 128 20.13 0.09 -3.95
C LYS A 128 20.72 1.30 -3.22
N LEU A 129 19.88 2.26 -2.81
CA LEU A 129 20.32 3.44 -2.08
C LEU A 129 20.89 3.09 -0.70
N VAL A 130 20.24 2.20 0.04
CA VAL A 130 20.71 1.71 1.36
C VAL A 130 22.07 1.01 1.25
N TRP A 131 22.25 0.17 0.24
CA TRP A 131 23.53 -0.52 0.03
C TRP A 131 24.63 0.42 -0.42
N TYR A 132 24.33 1.34 -1.35
CA TYR A 132 25.27 2.36 -1.80
C TYR A 132 25.68 3.28 -0.64
N TYR A 133 24.70 3.76 0.14
CA TYR A 133 24.92 4.58 1.32
C TYR A 133 25.93 3.94 2.29
N ASN A 134 25.75 2.66 2.63
CA ASN A 134 26.68 1.97 3.53
C ASN A 134 28.04 1.68 2.89
N ASN A 135 28.12 1.46 1.58
CA ASN A 135 29.42 1.34 0.89
C ASN A 135 30.22 2.65 0.98
N ILE A 136 29.61 3.80 0.72
CA ILE A 136 30.28 5.11 0.80
C ILE A 136 30.74 5.41 2.24
N ARG A 137 30.00 4.94 3.24
CA ARG A 137 30.37 5.05 4.66
C ARG A 137 31.49 4.09 5.09
N GLY A 138 31.99 3.23 4.20
CA GLY A 138 32.99 2.22 4.56
C GLY A 138 32.43 1.06 5.40
N LEU A 139 31.11 0.80 5.32
CA LEU A 139 30.41 -0.27 6.04
C LEU A 139 29.91 -1.35 5.05
N PRO A 140 30.81 -2.10 4.38
CA PRO A 140 30.43 -3.02 3.30
C PRO A 140 29.59 -4.22 3.77
N GLU A 141 29.64 -4.59 5.05
CA GLU A 141 28.84 -5.70 5.60
C GLU A 141 27.45 -5.27 6.06
N LYS A 142 27.22 -3.96 6.29
CA LYS A 142 25.95 -3.40 6.75
C LYS A 142 24.94 -3.34 5.61
N LYS A 143 24.30 -4.47 5.31
CA LYS A 143 23.48 -4.69 4.08
C LYS A 143 22.15 -5.39 4.29
N LYS A 144 21.95 -6.09 5.42
CA LYS A 144 20.70 -6.81 5.70
C LYS A 144 19.56 -5.82 5.90
N ILE A 145 18.37 -6.19 5.44
CA ILE A 145 17.16 -5.39 5.58
C ILE A 145 16.14 -6.21 6.35
N ILE A 146 15.69 -5.66 7.49
CA ILE A 146 14.63 -6.25 8.29
C ILE A 146 13.29 -5.72 7.76
N SER A 147 12.46 -6.64 7.30
CA SER A 147 11.04 -6.43 7.03
C SER A 147 10.21 -7.09 8.14
N ARG A 148 8.90 -7.20 7.96
CA ARG A 148 7.96 -7.77 8.93
C ARG A 148 7.10 -8.83 8.28
N TRP A 149 6.75 -9.87 9.03
CA TRP A 149 5.71 -10.79 8.58
C TRP A 149 4.42 -10.02 8.27
N ARG A 150 3.72 -10.44 7.22
CA ARG A 150 2.55 -9.79 6.62
C ARG A 150 2.79 -8.41 5.97
N GLY A 151 4.00 -7.85 6.01
CA GLY A 151 4.35 -6.66 5.24
C GLY A 151 4.21 -6.89 3.73
N TYR A 152 3.82 -5.86 2.98
CA TYR A 152 3.75 -5.92 1.52
C TYR A 152 4.52 -4.77 0.88
N HIS A 153 5.64 -5.11 0.24
CA HIS A 153 6.62 -4.14 -0.28
C HIS A 153 6.86 -4.28 -1.78
N GLY A 154 6.03 -5.06 -2.46
CA GLY A 154 6.07 -5.28 -3.91
C GLY A 154 6.08 -6.75 -4.30
N SER A 155 6.33 -6.99 -5.58
CA SER A 155 6.20 -8.32 -6.21
C SER A 155 7.36 -8.66 -7.15
N GLY A 156 8.50 -7.96 -7.03
CA GLY A 156 9.75 -8.34 -7.71
C GLY A 156 10.50 -9.44 -6.95
N LEU A 157 11.77 -9.68 -7.27
CA LEU A 157 12.59 -10.66 -6.53
C LEU A 157 13.00 -10.11 -5.16
N MET A 158 13.68 -8.96 -5.12
CA MET A 158 14.07 -8.34 -3.85
C MET A 158 12.84 -7.80 -3.10
N THR A 159 11.96 -7.06 -3.78
CA THR A 159 10.72 -6.56 -3.15
C THR A 159 9.73 -7.65 -2.75
N GLY A 160 9.66 -8.78 -3.47
CA GLY A 160 8.92 -9.97 -3.05
C GLY A 160 9.56 -10.67 -1.86
N SER A 161 10.89 -10.58 -1.71
CA SER A 161 11.59 -11.02 -0.50
C SER A 161 11.25 -10.14 0.70
N LEU A 162 11.21 -8.81 0.51
CA LEU A 162 10.77 -7.88 1.55
C LEU A 162 9.32 -8.15 1.96
N THR A 163 8.43 -8.46 1.01
CA THR A 163 7.05 -8.87 1.30
C THR A 163 7.02 -10.10 2.20
N GLY A 164 6.37 -10.00 3.36
CA GLY A 164 6.20 -11.06 4.36
C GLY A 164 4.92 -11.89 4.17
N LEU A 165 4.48 -12.09 2.93
CA LEU A 165 3.28 -12.86 2.58
C LEU A 165 3.65 -14.07 1.71
N GLU A 166 3.21 -15.25 2.11
CA GLU A 166 3.66 -16.53 1.52
C GLU A 166 3.42 -16.60 0.00
N ALA A 167 2.29 -16.06 -0.47
CA ALA A 167 1.90 -16.11 -1.89
C ALA A 167 2.92 -15.43 -2.83
N PHE A 168 3.70 -14.48 -2.32
CA PHE A 168 4.73 -13.77 -3.10
C PHE A 168 6.10 -14.43 -3.00
N GLN A 169 6.24 -15.49 -2.19
CA GLN A 169 7.51 -16.17 -1.96
C GLN A 169 7.50 -17.62 -2.46
N LYS A 170 6.39 -18.31 -2.23
CA LYS A 170 6.23 -19.72 -2.55
C LYS A 170 6.37 -19.96 -4.05
N LYS A 171 7.25 -20.91 -4.40
CA LYS A 171 7.60 -21.27 -5.79
C LYS A 171 8.37 -20.17 -6.57
N PHE A 172 8.90 -19.17 -5.89
CA PHE A 172 9.77 -18.14 -6.47
C PHE A 172 11.17 -18.10 -5.86
N ASP A 173 11.50 -19.08 -5.00
CA ASP A 173 12.77 -19.17 -4.27
C ASP A 173 13.09 -17.92 -3.44
N LEU A 174 12.06 -17.32 -2.84
CA LEU A 174 12.15 -16.15 -1.97
C LEU A 174 11.84 -16.55 -0.50
N PRO A 175 12.33 -15.78 0.49
CA PRO A 175 13.14 -14.56 0.35
C PRO A 175 14.59 -14.82 -0.11
N LEU A 176 15.15 -13.87 -0.85
CA LEU A 176 16.57 -13.80 -1.18
C LEU A 176 17.40 -13.52 0.09
N ASP A 177 18.70 -13.82 0.00
CA ASP A 177 19.67 -13.51 1.04
C ASP A 177 19.63 -12.02 1.44
N ARG A 178 19.99 -11.74 2.70
CA ARG A 178 20.00 -10.40 3.34
C ARG A 178 18.64 -9.77 3.59
N VAL A 179 17.54 -10.47 3.32
CA VAL A 179 16.22 -10.06 3.79
C VAL A 179 15.80 -10.91 4.99
N LEU A 180 15.40 -10.24 6.05
CA LEU A 180 14.95 -10.83 7.31
C LEU A 180 13.50 -10.40 7.58
N HIS A 181 12.77 -11.17 8.38
CA HIS A 181 11.43 -10.79 8.83
C HIS A 181 11.34 -10.89 10.35
N THR A 182 10.97 -9.78 10.99
CA THR A 182 10.54 -9.77 12.40
C THR A 182 9.01 -9.89 12.50
N ASP A 183 8.48 -9.82 13.72
CA ASP A 183 7.08 -9.96 14.04
C ASP A 183 6.16 -9.02 13.22
N ALA A 184 4.98 -9.55 12.88
CA ALA A 184 3.89 -8.72 12.37
C ALA A 184 3.32 -7.89 13.53
N PRO A 185 3.17 -6.55 13.41
CA PRO A 185 2.57 -5.71 14.45
C PRO A 185 1.04 -5.85 14.44
N TYR A 186 0.56 -7.05 14.73
CA TYR A 186 -0.84 -7.44 14.57
C TYR A 186 -1.41 -7.93 15.90
N TYR A 187 -1.85 -6.98 16.72
CA TYR A 187 -2.31 -7.25 18.08
C TYR A 187 -3.46 -8.25 18.15
N PHE A 188 -4.40 -8.21 17.20
CA PHE A 188 -5.49 -9.19 17.14
C PHE A 188 -5.00 -10.61 16.85
N ARG A 189 -3.77 -10.84 16.37
CA ARG A 189 -3.21 -12.19 16.16
C ARG A 189 -2.07 -12.55 17.12
N ARG A 190 -1.89 -11.77 18.20
CA ARG A 190 -0.92 -12.10 19.27
C ARG A 190 -1.17 -13.50 19.84
N LYS A 191 -0.13 -14.24 20.21
CA LYS A 191 -0.28 -15.63 20.70
C LYS A 191 -0.99 -15.70 22.05
N ASP A 192 -0.62 -14.81 22.97
CA ASP A 192 -1.20 -14.73 24.31
C ASP A 192 -2.38 -13.75 24.33
N LEU A 193 -3.60 -14.25 24.54
CA LEU A 193 -4.82 -13.43 24.59
C LEU A 193 -4.86 -12.50 25.81
N GLY A 194 -4.21 -12.87 26.91
CA GLY A 194 -4.14 -12.08 28.14
C GLY A 194 -3.18 -10.90 28.05
N GLN A 195 -2.27 -10.92 27.07
CA GLN A 195 -1.31 -9.86 26.83
C GLN A 195 -2.01 -8.57 26.41
N SER A 196 -1.70 -7.47 27.11
CA SER A 196 -2.12 -6.12 26.76
C SER A 196 -1.39 -5.60 25.51
N GLU A 197 -1.89 -4.50 24.96
CA GLU A 197 -1.30 -3.89 23.75
C GLU A 197 0.14 -3.39 24.00
N ALA A 198 0.39 -2.80 25.17
CA ALA A 198 1.73 -2.37 25.57
C ALA A 198 2.70 -3.54 25.75
N GLU A 199 2.25 -4.66 26.33
CA GLU A 199 3.09 -5.87 26.46
C GLU A 199 3.36 -6.52 25.09
N PHE A 200 2.40 -6.45 24.15
CA PHE A 200 2.62 -6.90 22.78
C PHE A 200 3.64 -6.03 22.05
N VAL A 201 3.62 -4.70 22.24
CA VAL A 201 4.67 -3.81 21.72
C VAL A 201 6.04 -4.15 22.32
N ALA A 202 6.11 -4.36 23.64
CA ALA A 202 7.34 -4.78 24.30
C ALA A 202 7.88 -6.11 23.75
N GLN A 203 6.99 -7.05 23.43
CA GLN A 203 7.37 -8.30 22.76
C GLN A 203 7.95 -8.03 21.35
N CYS A 204 7.29 -7.21 20.53
CA CYS A 204 7.82 -6.87 19.20
C CYS A 204 9.20 -6.21 19.27
N VAL A 205 9.43 -5.36 20.26
CA VAL A 205 10.75 -4.76 20.55
C VAL A 205 11.76 -5.86 20.90
N ALA A 206 11.44 -6.73 21.85
CA ALA A 206 12.33 -7.80 22.27
C ALA A 206 12.70 -8.75 21.11
N SER A 207 11.74 -9.11 20.25
CA SER A 207 12.00 -9.95 19.07
C SER A 207 12.84 -9.24 18.01
N LEU A 208 12.70 -7.93 17.85
CA LEU A 208 13.57 -7.14 16.98
C LEU A 208 15.01 -7.07 17.53
N GLU A 209 15.18 -6.83 18.83
CA GLU A 209 16.48 -6.80 19.49
C GLU A 209 17.18 -8.16 19.42
N GLU A 210 16.47 -9.26 19.69
CA GLU A 210 17.00 -10.61 19.56
C GLU A 210 17.46 -10.92 18.12
N LEU A 211 16.69 -10.47 17.12
CA LEU A 211 17.08 -10.59 15.71
C LEU A 211 18.35 -9.79 15.41
N ILE A 212 18.45 -8.56 15.91
CA ILE A 212 19.63 -7.71 15.72
C ILE A 212 20.86 -8.34 16.38
N ASP A 213 20.74 -8.83 17.60
CA ASP A 213 21.83 -9.48 18.35
C ASP A 213 22.32 -10.74 17.64
N ARG A 214 21.39 -11.57 17.13
CA ARG A 214 21.73 -12.80 16.40
C ARG A 214 22.48 -12.51 15.10
N GLU A 215 22.03 -11.50 14.36
CA GLU A 215 22.56 -11.19 13.03
C GLU A 215 23.79 -10.28 13.06
N GLY A 216 23.98 -9.56 14.17
CA GLY A 216 24.98 -8.51 14.35
C GLY A 216 24.51 -7.18 13.77
N ALA A 217 24.40 -6.14 14.61
CA ALA A 217 23.96 -4.80 14.23
C ALA A 217 24.77 -4.17 13.08
N ASP A 218 26.07 -4.46 13.02
CA ASP A 218 26.98 -4.00 11.95
C ASP A 218 26.69 -4.62 10.59
N THR A 219 25.81 -5.63 10.53
CA THR A 219 25.37 -6.25 9.27
C THR A 219 24.00 -5.76 8.80
N ILE A 220 23.23 -5.09 9.66
CA ILE A 220 21.86 -4.65 9.37
C ILE A 220 21.85 -3.17 8.97
N ALA A 221 21.37 -2.90 7.76
CA ALA A 221 21.38 -1.59 7.14
C ALA A 221 20.10 -0.81 7.34
N ALA A 222 18.95 -1.49 7.24
CA ALA A 222 17.66 -0.83 7.26
C ALA A 222 16.55 -1.72 7.84
N PHE A 223 15.51 -1.05 8.31
CA PHE A 223 14.21 -1.61 8.64
C PHE A 223 13.18 -1.00 7.69
N ILE A 224 12.35 -1.82 7.07
CA ILE A 224 11.24 -1.36 6.21
C ILE A 224 9.89 -1.69 6.84
N GLY A 225 8.97 -0.73 6.82
CA GLY A 225 7.60 -0.99 7.21
C GLY A 225 6.60 0.04 6.70
N GLU A 226 5.44 -0.46 6.28
CA GLU A 226 4.24 0.34 6.06
C GLU A 226 3.76 0.93 7.41
N PRO A 227 3.42 2.24 7.50
CA PRO A 227 2.93 2.84 8.74
C PRO A 227 1.73 2.09 9.34
N ALA A 228 0.84 1.60 8.48
CA ALA A 228 -0.18 0.59 8.77
C ALA A 228 -0.14 -0.47 7.66
N LEU A 229 -0.26 -1.77 8.01
CA LEU A 229 -0.21 -2.84 6.99
C LEU A 229 -1.38 -2.70 6.03
N GLY A 230 -1.13 -2.62 4.72
CA GLY A 230 -2.16 -2.61 3.69
C GLY A 230 -2.60 -4.02 3.33
N THR A 231 -1.95 -4.62 2.33
CA THR A 231 -2.28 -5.97 1.82
C THR A 231 -2.15 -7.06 2.90
N GLY A 232 -1.34 -6.83 3.94
CA GLY A 232 -1.22 -7.71 5.10
C GLY A 232 -2.50 -7.86 5.93
N GLY A 233 -3.51 -7.02 5.71
CA GLY A 233 -4.82 -7.15 6.36
C GLY A 233 -5.40 -5.86 6.93
N LEU A 234 -4.97 -4.68 6.47
CA LEU A 234 -5.45 -3.37 6.91
C LEU A 234 -5.30 -3.24 8.44
N VAL A 235 -4.06 -3.35 8.91
CA VAL A 235 -3.73 -3.45 10.34
C VAL A 235 -3.03 -2.17 10.78
N PRO A 236 -3.72 -1.26 11.49
CA PRO A 236 -3.07 -0.19 12.23
C PRO A 236 -2.05 -0.77 13.21
N PRO A 237 -0.90 -0.12 13.42
CA PRO A 237 0.07 -0.56 14.41
C PRO A 237 -0.53 -0.43 15.81
N PRO A 238 -0.10 -1.26 16.77
CA PRO A 238 -0.47 -1.09 18.16
C PRO A 238 -0.03 0.28 18.70
N GLU A 239 -0.75 0.82 19.68
CA GLU A 239 -0.39 2.09 20.32
C GLU A 239 1.05 2.04 20.87
N GLY A 240 1.85 3.05 20.56
CA GLY A 240 3.26 3.14 20.99
C GLY A 240 4.26 2.31 20.18
N TYR A 241 3.82 1.50 19.21
CA TYR A 241 4.70 0.65 18.40
C TYR A 241 5.81 1.44 17.70
N TRP A 242 5.47 2.45 16.91
CA TRP A 242 6.46 3.18 16.10
C TRP A 242 7.51 3.95 16.91
N PRO A 243 7.15 4.68 17.99
CA PRO A 243 8.14 5.24 18.90
C PRO A 243 9.10 4.18 19.46
N ALA A 244 8.58 3.04 19.90
CA ALA A 244 9.39 1.98 20.52
C ALA A 244 10.35 1.30 19.52
N ILE A 245 9.89 1.01 18.29
CA ILE A 245 10.75 0.45 17.24
C ILE A 245 11.85 1.44 16.85
N GLN A 246 11.53 2.73 16.65
CA GLN A 246 12.53 3.73 16.27
C GLN A 246 13.65 3.85 17.30
N GLU A 247 13.35 3.75 18.59
CA GLU A 247 14.37 3.79 19.64
C GLU A 247 15.40 2.64 19.48
N VAL A 248 14.92 1.44 19.11
CA VAL A 248 15.80 0.29 18.80
C VAL A 248 16.66 0.60 17.56
N LEU A 249 16.04 1.07 16.48
CA LEU A 249 16.75 1.36 15.22
C LEU A 249 17.83 2.43 15.42
N ASP A 250 17.50 3.49 16.17
CA ASP A 250 18.40 4.61 16.48
C ASP A 250 19.64 4.12 17.27
N ARG A 251 19.48 3.20 18.23
CA ARG A 251 20.61 2.62 19.00
C ARG A 251 21.61 1.85 18.14
N HIS A 252 21.17 1.27 17.03
CA HIS A 252 21.98 0.36 16.20
C HIS A 252 22.38 0.97 14.84
N ASP A 253 22.14 2.27 14.64
CA ASP A 253 22.36 2.97 13.36
C ASP A 253 21.69 2.21 12.19
N ILE A 254 20.44 1.80 12.37
CA ILE A 254 19.65 1.13 11.34
C ILE A 254 18.70 2.16 10.71
N LEU A 255 18.76 2.29 9.39
CA LEU A 255 17.91 3.25 8.66
C LEU A 255 16.43 2.83 8.71
N LEU A 256 15.52 3.79 8.76
CA LEU A 256 14.08 3.53 8.65
C LEU A 256 13.56 3.86 7.23
N ILE A 257 12.95 2.87 6.58
CA ILE A 257 12.19 3.04 5.33
C ILE A 257 10.70 2.97 5.67
N ALA A 258 10.01 4.11 5.56
CA ALA A 258 8.54 4.15 5.64
C ALA A 258 7.94 3.82 4.27
N ASP A 259 7.29 2.66 4.15
CA ASP A 259 6.59 2.30 2.92
C ASP A 259 5.19 2.94 2.90
N GLU A 260 5.11 4.12 2.29
CA GLU A 260 3.91 4.95 2.23
C GLU A 260 3.17 4.82 0.91
N VAL A 261 3.38 3.71 0.20
CA VAL A 261 2.70 3.43 -1.06
C VAL A 261 1.17 3.43 -0.89
N VAL A 262 0.64 3.02 0.26
CA VAL A 262 -0.81 3.06 0.56
C VAL A 262 -1.20 4.29 1.40
N THR A 263 -0.39 4.63 2.40
CA THR A 263 -0.75 5.61 3.43
C THR A 263 -0.50 7.06 2.99
N GLY A 264 0.42 7.27 2.05
CA GLY A 264 0.78 8.59 1.56
C GLY A 264 -0.39 9.33 0.89
N PHE A 265 -0.32 10.65 0.97
CA PHE A 265 -1.26 11.61 0.42
C PHE A 265 -2.68 11.56 0.99
N GLY A 266 -2.86 11.20 2.26
CA GLY A 266 -4.12 11.46 2.97
C GLY A 266 -4.92 10.26 3.47
N ARG A 267 -4.52 9.01 3.15
CA ARG A 267 -5.37 7.81 3.39
C ARG A 267 -5.83 7.65 4.84
N LEU A 268 -4.98 8.03 5.78
CA LEU A 268 -5.23 7.89 7.22
C LEU A 268 -5.89 9.14 7.84
N GLY A 269 -6.23 10.16 7.05
CA GLY A 269 -6.65 11.47 7.56
C GLY A 269 -5.49 12.43 7.87
N SER A 270 -4.26 12.02 7.55
CA SER A 270 -3.04 12.84 7.61
C SER A 270 -2.33 12.74 6.26
N MET A 271 -1.57 13.77 5.88
CA MET A 271 -0.87 13.81 4.59
C MET A 271 0.05 12.60 4.39
N PHE A 272 0.81 12.22 5.42
CA PHE A 272 1.61 10.99 5.45
C PHE A 272 1.29 10.20 6.72
N GLY A 273 1.35 8.87 6.61
CA GLY A 273 1.27 7.96 7.76
C GLY A 273 2.44 8.12 8.73
N SER A 274 3.59 8.58 8.23
CA SER A 274 4.75 8.91 9.06
C SER A 274 4.41 10.02 10.05
N ASP A 275 3.80 11.12 9.59
CA ASP A 275 3.33 12.18 10.49
C ASP A 275 2.24 11.67 11.43
N HIS A 276 1.33 10.82 10.91
CA HIS A 276 0.22 10.25 11.67
C HIS A 276 0.69 9.45 12.90
N TYR A 277 1.79 8.70 12.77
CA TYR A 277 2.31 7.82 13.83
C TYR A 277 3.64 8.31 14.44
N GLY A 278 4.09 9.53 14.12
CA GLY A 278 5.34 10.08 14.64
C GLY A 278 6.60 9.32 14.20
N MET A 279 6.60 8.81 12.96
CA MET A 279 7.76 8.16 12.34
C MET A 279 8.73 9.21 11.79
N ARG A 280 10.03 8.94 11.88
CA ARG A 280 11.14 9.76 11.36
C ARG A 280 11.96 8.95 10.35
N PRO A 281 11.41 8.68 9.15
CA PRO A 281 12.09 7.84 8.16
C PRO A 281 13.31 8.52 7.53
N ASP A 282 14.29 7.72 7.13
CA ASP A 282 15.40 8.15 6.27
C ASP A 282 15.03 8.08 4.78
N LEU A 283 14.09 7.18 4.44
CA LEU A 283 13.53 6.98 3.11
C LEU A 283 12.02 6.79 3.20
N ILE A 284 11.29 7.37 2.23
CA ILE A 284 9.84 7.15 2.09
C ILE A 284 9.52 6.62 0.70
N THR A 285 8.78 5.53 0.63
CA THR A 285 8.27 4.97 -0.64
C THR A 285 6.88 5.51 -0.92
N ILE A 286 6.63 6.02 -2.13
CA ILE A 286 5.32 6.51 -2.56
C ILE A 286 4.94 5.94 -3.93
N ALA A 287 3.65 5.73 -4.18
CA ALA A 287 3.06 5.43 -5.50
C ALA A 287 1.54 5.67 -5.38
N LYS A 288 0.69 4.86 -6.04
CA LYS A 288 -0.78 4.81 -5.88
C LYS A 288 -1.43 6.20 -5.76
N GLY A 289 -1.69 6.65 -4.54
CA GLY A 289 -2.29 7.95 -4.21
C GLY A 289 -1.55 9.17 -4.74
N LEU A 290 -0.27 9.03 -5.10
CA LEU A 290 0.55 10.07 -5.75
C LEU A 290 -0.13 10.62 -7.01
N THR A 291 -0.76 9.76 -7.80
CA THR A 291 -1.45 10.11 -9.06
C THR A 291 -2.92 9.73 -9.05
N SER A 292 -3.42 9.24 -7.91
CA SER A 292 -4.66 8.48 -7.82
C SER A 292 -4.81 7.38 -8.90
N ALA A 293 -3.69 6.75 -9.27
CA ALA A 293 -3.59 5.78 -10.37
C ALA A 293 -4.06 6.25 -11.76
N TYR A 294 -4.25 7.56 -12.00
CA TYR A 294 -4.57 8.09 -13.33
C TYR A 294 -3.40 7.91 -14.32
N ALA A 295 -2.18 7.85 -13.82
CA ALA A 295 -0.98 7.45 -14.55
C ALA A 295 -0.02 6.70 -13.63
N PRO A 296 0.73 5.69 -14.12
CA PRO A 296 1.76 5.01 -13.32
C PRO A 296 2.87 5.97 -12.91
N LEU A 297 3.12 6.08 -11.61
CA LEU A 297 4.23 6.82 -11.04
C LEU A 297 4.50 6.32 -9.62
N SER A 298 5.79 6.25 -9.28
CA SER A 298 6.27 6.00 -7.92
C SER A 298 7.36 7.00 -7.56
N GLY A 299 7.73 7.04 -6.29
CA GLY A 299 8.81 7.87 -5.80
C GLY A 299 9.51 7.27 -4.59
N SER A 300 10.81 7.53 -4.50
CA SER A 300 11.62 7.37 -3.29
C SER A 300 11.98 8.77 -2.79
N ILE A 301 11.40 9.19 -1.66
CA ILE A 301 11.74 10.45 -1.01
C ILE A 301 12.95 10.20 -0.11
N VAL A 302 14.02 10.96 -0.32
CA VAL A 302 15.32 10.77 0.33
C VAL A 302 15.55 11.83 1.39
N GLY A 303 15.83 11.40 2.62
CA GLY A 303 16.20 12.26 3.74
C GLY A 303 17.54 12.95 3.55
N ASP A 304 17.70 14.14 4.15
CA ASP A 304 18.88 14.99 4.02
C ASP A 304 20.19 14.30 4.47
N LYS A 305 20.12 13.50 5.55
CA LYS A 305 21.26 12.70 6.04
C LYS A 305 21.78 11.74 4.97
N MET A 306 20.88 11.04 4.29
CA MET A 306 21.25 10.11 3.22
C MET A 306 21.74 10.88 2.00
N TRP A 307 21.02 11.94 1.60
CA TRP A 307 21.36 12.75 0.42
C TRP A 307 22.81 13.24 0.43
N LYS A 308 23.31 13.76 1.56
CA LYS A 308 24.70 14.22 1.70
C LYS A 308 25.73 13.11 1.46
N VAL A 309 25.45 11.90 1.90
CA VAL A 309 26.33 10.74 1.66
C VAL A 309 26.26 10.28 0.20
N LEU A 310 25.10 10.40 -0.44
CA LEU A 310 24.98 10.14 -1.88
C LEU A 310 25.79 11.14 -2.70
N GLU A 311 25.73 12.44 -2.36
CA GLU A 311 26.55 13.49 -2.98
C GLU A 311 28.04 13.18 -2.84
N GLN A 312 28.51 12.91 -1.62
CA GLN A 312 29.88 12.47 -1.36
C GLN A 312 30.27 11.28 -2.24
N GLY A 313 29.41 10.26 -2.30
CA GLY A 313 29.67 9.09 -3.13
C GLY A 313 29.84 9.43 -4.61
N THR A 314 29.07 10.38 -5.13
CA THR A 314 29.20 10.83 -6.52
C THR A 314 30.37 11.76 -6.76
N ASP A 315 30.81 12.54 -5.76
CA ASP A 315 32.07 13.30 -5.83
C ASP A 315 33.27 12.35 -5.95
N GLU A 316 33.23 11.22 -5.23
CA GLU A 316 34.31 10.22 -5.20
C GLU A 316 34.30 9.27 -6.41
N ASN A 317 33.12 8.89 -6.91
CA ASN A 317 32.96 7.78 -7.86
C ASN A 317 32.29 8.16 -9.19
N GLY A 318 31.91 9.43 -9.36
CA GLY A 318 31.17 9.89 -10.53
C GLY A 318 29.66 9.63 -10.47
N PRO A 319 28.94 9.79 -11.60
CA PRO A 319 27.49 9.70 -11.63
C PRO A 319 26.94 8.36 -11.12
N ILE A 320 25.82 8.41 -10.40
CA ILE A 320 25.17 7.20 -9.88
C ILE A 320 24.73 6.26 -11.02
N GLY A 321 25.12 4.99 -10.94
CA GLY A 321 24.71 3.92 -11.87
C GLY A 321 23.28 3.42 -11.63
N HIS A 322 22.30 4.32 -11.66
CA HIS A 322 20.89 4.00 -11.44
C HIS A 322 19.97 4.87 -12.29
N GLY A 323 19.05 4.25 -13.02
CA GLY A 323 18.16 4.95 -13.94
C GLY A 323 17.14 4.01 -14.56
N TRP A 324 15.91 4.50 -14.71
CA TRP A 324 14.87 3.87 -15.51
C TRP A 324 14.57 4.77 -16.70
N THR A 325 14.36 4.20 -17.88
CA THR A 325 13.99 4.97 -19.09
C THR A 325 12.84 5.93 -18.82
N TYR A 326 11.80 5.46 -18.13
CA TYR A 326 10.61 6.24 -17.81
C TYR A 326 10.65 6.94 -16.44
N SER A 327 11.82 7.03 -15.80
CA SER A 327 11.98 7.81 -14.58
C SER A 327 11.58 9.27 -14.85
N ALA A 328 10.71 9.80 -13.99
CA ALA A 328 10.13 11.13 -14.08
C ALA A 328 9.35 11.40 -15.39
N HIS A 329 8.66 10.38 -15.91
CA HIS A 329 7.87 10.48 -17.15
C HIS A 329 6.92 11.70 -17.13
N PRO A 330 6.95 12.60 -18.13
CA PRO A 330 6.21 13.87 -18.10
C PRO A 330 4.71 13.71 -17.83
N ILE A 331 4.05 12.79 -18.53
CA ILE A 331 2.62 12.50 -18.32
C ILE A 331 2.31 12.06 -16.89
N GLY A 332 3.12 11.17 -16.30
CA GLY A 332 2.93 10.72 -14.92
C GLY A 332 3.13 11.88 -13.94
N ALA A 333 4.13 12.73 -14.19
CA ALA A 333 4.37 13.92 -13.37
C ALA A 333 3.22 14.93 -13.45
N ALA A 334 2.68 15.20 -14.64
CA ALA A 334 1.54 16.09 -14.83
C ALA A 334 0.27 15.55 -14.14
N ALA A 335 0.02 14.24 -14.21
CA ALA A 335 -1.04 13.58 -13.46
C ALA A 335 -0.86 13.76 -11.95
N GLY A 336 0.37 13.59 -11.44
CA GLY A 336 0.69 13.81 -10.03
C GLY A 336 0.44 15.25 -9.59
N VAL A 337 0.88 16.25 -10.37
CA VAL A 337 0.63 17.67 -10.08
C VAL A 337 -0.87 17.95 -9.99
N ALA A 338 -1.66 17.52 -10.98
CA ALA A 338 -3.11 17.73 -10.99
C ALA A 338 -3.80 17.01 -9.83
N ASN A 339 -3.40 15.77 -9.55
CA ASN A 339 -3.93 14.98 -8.44
C ASN A 339 -3.68 15.65 -7.08
N LEU A 340 -2.45 16.07 -6.79
CA LEU A 340 -2.11 16.69 -5.50
C LEU A 340 -2.84 18.02 -5.30
N LYS A 341 -3.04 18.82 -6.36
CA LYS A 341 -3.89 20.01 -6.31
C LYS A 341 -5.33 19.65 -5.95
N LEU A 342 -5.89 18.64 -6.62
CA LEU A 342 -7.27 18.23 -6.41
C LEU A 342 -7.51 17.66 -5.01
N ILE A 343 -6.52 16.96 -4.43
CA ILE A 343 -6.57 16.51 -3.03
C ILE A 343 -6.77 17.69 -2.08
N ASP A 344 -6.03 18.78 -2.28
CA ASP A 344 -6.12 19.97 -1.45
C ASP A 344 -7.41 20.77 -1.71
N GLU A 345 -7.72 21.03 -2.98
CA GLU A 345 -8.89 21.83 -3.41
C GLU A 345 -10.22 21.23 -2.91
N LEU A 346 -10.30 19.90 -2.87
CA LEU A 346 -11.49 19.18 -2.42
C LEU A 346 -11.47 18.82 -0.92
N GLY A 347 -10.42 19.21 -0.17
CA GLY A 347 -10.31 18.90 1.26
C GLY A 347 -10.30 17.39 1.57
N LEU A 348 -9.73 16.58 0.68
CA LEU A 348 -9.92 15.12 0.73
C LEU A 348 -9.19 14.44 1.88
N VAL A 349 -8.12 15.03 2.40
CA VAL A 349 -7.43 14.50 3.59
C VAL A 349 -8.33 14.62 4.82
N GLU A 350 -9.01 15.76 4.99
CA GLU A 350 -9.98 15.96 6.07
C GLU A 350 -11.16 14.98 5.92
N ASN A 351 -11.70 14.85 4.70
CA ASN A 351 -12.79 13.91 4.45
C ASN A 351 -12.38 12.46 4.74
N ALA A 352 -11.14 12.06 4.40
CA ALA A 352 -10.63 10.73 4.70
C ALA A 352 -10.57 10.44 6.21
N GLY A 353 -10.23 11.43 7.03
CA GLY A 353 -10.32 11.31 8.49
C GLY A 353 -11.78 11.21 8.97
N LYS A 354 -12.63 12.14 8.54
CA LYS A 354 -14.03 12.25 8.98
C LYS A 354 -14.88 11.04 8.53
N VAL A 355 -14.97 10.79 7.23
CA VAL A 355 -15.79 9.70 6.68
C VAL A 355 -15.18 8.35 6.97
N GLY A 356 -13.84 8.25 7.08
CA GLY A 356 -13.18 7.04 7.53
C GLY A 356 -13.58 6.63 8.95
N ALA A 357 -13.63 7.60 9.87
CA ALA A 357 -14.14 7.35 11.22
C ALA A 357 -15.61 6.92 11.21
N HIS A 358 -16.45 7.56 10.37
CA HIS A 358 -17.85 7.20 10.21
C HIS A 358 -18.03 5.78 9.64
N LEU A 359 -17.29 5.40 8.59
CA LEU A 359 -17.32 4.04 8.03
C LEU A 359 -16.95 2.99 9.08
N LYS A 360 -15.90 3.22 9.87
CA LYS A 360 -15.51 2.30 10.95
C LYS A 360 -16.61 2.17 12.00
N ALA A 361 -17.27 3.28 12.37
CA ALA A 361 -18.40 3.25 13.30
C ALA A 361 -19.58 2.47 12.73
N ALA A 362 -19.98 2.74 11.49
CA ALA A 362 -21.07 2.04 10.82
C ALA A 362 -20.81 0.53 10.71
N LEU A 363 -19.58 0.12 10.40
CA LEU A 363 -19.18 -1.30 10.40
C LEU A 363 -19.31 -1.93 11.79
N LYS A 364 -18.88 -1.22 12.84
CA LYS A 364 -19.02 -1.68 14.23
C LYS A 364 -20.47 -1.81 14.66
N ASP A 365 -21.30 -0.83 14.35
CA ASP A 365 -22.71 -0.84 14.71
C ASP A 365 -23.46 -1.99 13.99
N ALA A 366 -23.09 -2.27 12.74
CA ALA A 366 -23.74 -3.30 11.94
C ALA A 366 -23.30 -4.73 12.26
N LEU A 367 -22.05 -4.94 12.69
CA LEU A 367 -21.41 -6.27 12.76
C LEU A 367 -20.73 -6.58 14.09
N GLY A 368 -20.60 -5.60 14.98
CA GLY A 368 -19.78 -5.68 16.20
C GLY A 368 -20.23 -6.74 17.20
N ASP A 369 -21.50 -7.17 17.14
CA ASP A 369 -22.06 -8.22 17.99
C ASP A 369 -22.15 -9.59 17.29
N HIS A 370 -21.77 -9.68 16.01
CA HIS A 370 -21.86 -10.92 15.25
C HIS A 370 -20.89 -11.98 15.81
N PRO A 371 -21.34 -13.23 16.07
CA PRO A 371 -20.52 -14.25 16.74
C PRO A 371 -19.28 -14.66 15.94
N ASN A 372 -19.31 -14.51 14.62
CA ASN A 372 -18.17 -14.80 13.74
C ASN A 372 -17.37 -13.56 13.31
N VAL A 373 -17.60 -12.39 13.89
CA VAL A 373 -16.78 -11.20 13.67
C VAL A 373 -15.84 -11.04 14.85
N GLY A 374 -14.56 -11.29 14.61
CA GLY A 374 -13.54 -11.28 15.64
C GLY A 374 -12.94 -9.89 15.86
N ASP A 375 -12.75 -9.14 14.78
CA ASP A 375 -12.15 -7.80 14.83
C ASP A 375 -12.73 -6.88 13.76
N ILE A 376 -12.98 -5.63 14.15
CA ILE A 376 -13.31 -4.52 13.26
C ILE A 376 -12.32 -3.40 13.57
N ARG A 377 -11.39 -3.20 12.64
CA ARG A 377 -10.23 -2.32 12.80
C ARG A 377 -10.13 -1.34 11.65
N GLY A 378 -9.37 -0.27 11.86
CA GLY A 378 -9.04 0.67 10.80
C GLY A 378 -8.67 2.06 11.30
N GLN A 379 -8.04 2.83 10.41
CA GLN A 379 -7.64 4.21 10.61
C GLN A 379 -7.84 4.99 9.31
N GLY A 380 -8.49 6.16 9.37
CA GLY A 380 -8.96 6.87 8.18
C GLY A 380 -9.81 5.98 7.28
N LEU A 381 -9.64 6.07 5.96
CA LEU A 381 -10.34 5.24 4.97
C LEU A 381 -9.58 3.92 4.69
N LEU A 382 -9.03 3.29 5.73
CA LEU A 382 -8.42 1.97 5.68
C LEU A 382 -9.07 1.13 6.80
N CYS A 383 -10.06 0.31 6.46
CA CYS A 383 -10.87 -0.46 7.42
C CYS A 383 -10.97 -1.94 7.05
N ALA A 384 -11.05 -2.82 8.04
CA ALA A 384 -11.26 -4.24 7.81
C ALA A 384 -12.19 -4.88 8.85
N VAL A 385 -12.85 -5.95 8.40
CA VAL A 385 -13.61 -6.89 9.23
C VAL A 385 -12.96 -8.26 9.09
N GLU A 386 -12.55 -8.84 10.22
CA GLU A 386 -11.95 -10.18 10.26
C GLU A 386 -12.89 -11.18 10.89
N PHE A 387 -13.05 -12.31 10.20
CA PHE A 387 -13.95 -13.38 10.58
C PHE A 387 -13.22 -14.47 11.36
N VAL A 388 -13.91 -15.01 12.36
CA VAL A 388 -13.45 -16.07 13.25
C VAL A 388 -14.52 -17.15 13.37
N GLU A 389 -14.10 -18.38 13.63
CA GLU A 389 -15.04 -19.47 13.90
C GLU A 389 -15.67 -19.31 15.28
N GLU A 390 -14.89 -18.86 16.26
CA GLU A 390 -15.33 -18.60 17.63
C GLU A 390 -14.63 -17.34 18.16
N ARG A 391 -15.40 -16.43 18.77
CA ARG A 391 -14.97 -15.06 19.09
C ARG A 391 -14.20 -14.92 20.39
N GLU A 392 -14.64 -15.55 21.48
CA GLU A 392 -14.05 -15.43 22.82
C GLU A 392 -12.63 -16.01 22.87
N GLY A 393 -12.45 -17.23 22.34
CA GLY A 393 -11.16 -17.92 22.20
C GLY A 393 -10.41 -17.54 20.93
N ARG A 394 -11.02 -16.75 20.04
CA ARG A 394 -10.43 -16.25 18.79
C ARG A 394 -9.87 -17.38 17.92
N SER A 395 -10.67 -18.42 17.69
CA SER A 395 -10.31 -19.51 16.78
C SER A 395 -10.66 -19.13 15.34
N PHE A 396 -9.79 -19.47 14.39
CA PHE A 396 -9.98 -19.13 12.98
C PHE A 396 -10.60 -20.30 12.22
N PHE A 397 -11.39 -19.99 11.19
CA PHE A 397 -11.91 -21.01 10.27
C PHE A 397 -10.79 -21.78 9.58
N ASP A 398 -11.05 -23.05 9.21
CA ASP A 398 -10.21 -23.76 8.24
C ASP A 398 -10.17 -22.96 6.93
N PRO A 399 -8.99 -22.56 6.42
CA PRO A 399 -8.85 -21.80 5.17
C PRO A 399 -9.57 -22.43 3.97
N LYS A 400 -9.77 -23.76 3.96
CA LYS A 400 -10.52 -24.46 2.91
C LYS A 400 -12.00 -24.07 2.84
N ARG A 401 -12.57 -23.54 3.93
CA ARG A 401 -13.94 -23.04 3.94
C ARG A 401 -14.11 -21.77 3.11
N GLY A 402 -13.03 -20.99 2.92
CA GLY A 402 -13.03 -19.79 2.08
C GLY A 402 -14.06 -18.74 2.52
N VAL A 403 -14.25 -18.54 3.82
CA VAL A 403 -15.32 -17.67 4.37
C VAL A 403 -15.17 -16.24 3.88
N GLY A 404 -13.97 -15.66 3.96
CA GLY A 404 -13.71 -14.30 3.49
C GLY A 404 -14.01 -14.13 1.99
N ALA A 405 -13.69 -15.14 1.18
CA ALA A 405 -14.00 -15.14 -0.25
C ALA A 405 -15.51 -15.27 -0.52
N ALA A 406 -16.22 -16.09 0.26
CA ALA A 406 -17.67 -16.26 0.16
C ALA A 406 -18.42 -14.96 0.52
N VAL A 407 -18.08 -14.32 1.65
CA VAL A 407 -18.68 -13.03 2.03
C VAL A 407 -18.34 -11.95 1.01
N ASN A 408 -17.11 -11.92 0.49
CA ASN A 408 -16.72 -10.98 -0.57
C ASN A 408 -17.55 -11.18 -1.85
N ALA A 409 -17.80 -12.42 -2.25
CA ALA A 409 -18.63 -12.74 -3.41
C ALA A 409 -20.10 -12.34 -3.19
N ALA A 410 -20.63 -12.57 -1.98
CA ALA A 410 -21.98 -12.13 -1.61
C ALA A 410 -22.10 -10.59 -1.64
N LEU A 411 -21.11 -9.87 -1.12
CA LEU A 411 -21.10 -8.40 -1.11
C LEU A 411 -21.01 -7.83 -2.53
N LEU A 412 -20.19 -8.45 -3.37
CA LEU A 412 -20.12 -8.13 -4.79
C LEU A 412 -21.46 -8.36 -5.51
N GLY A 413 -22.18 -9.44 -5.17
CA GLY A 413 -23.54 -9.69 -5.66
C GLY A 413 -24.55 -8.60 -5.26
N ARG A 414 -24.25 -7.84 -4.21
CA ARG A 414 -25.01 -6.66 -3.75
C ARG A 414 -24.50 -5.34 -4.33
N GLY A 415 -23.55 -5.40 -5.26
CA GLY A 415 -23.05 -4.23 -5.99
C GLY A 415 -21.94 -3.45 -5.28
N VAL A 416 -21.30 -4.01 -4.24
CA VAL A 416 -20.18 -3.36 -3.54
C VAL A 416 -18.91 -4.18 -3.75
N ILE A 417 -17.85 -3.53 -4.22
CA ILE A 417 -16.53 -4.15 -4.36
C ILE A 417 -15.76 -3.92 -3.07
N SER A 418 -15.34 -5.02 -2.47
CA SER A 418 -14.34 -5.08 -1.41
C SER A 418 -13.22 -6.04 -1.81
N ARG A 419 -12.30 -6.32 -0.89
CA ARG A 419 -11.27 -7.34 -1.11
C ARG A 419 -11.25 -8.37 0.01
N ALA A 420 -11.33 -9.65 -0.34
CA ALA A 420 -10.88 -10.73 0.52
C ALA A 420 -9.35 -10.68 0.62
N MET A 421 -8.82 -10.37 1.80
CA MET A 421 -7.39 -10.20 2.03
C MET A 421 -6.66 -11.55 2.09
N PRO A 422 -5.38 -11.62 1.71
CA PRO A 422 -4.63 -12.87 1.74
C PRO A 422 -4.33 -13.35 3.17
N GLN A 423 -4.15 -14.67 3.31
CA GLN A 423 -3.73 -15.34 4.55
C GLN A 423 -4.62 -15.02 5.77
N GLY A 424 -5.94 -15.01 5.56
CA GLY A 424 -6.98 -14.87 6.58
C GLY A 424 -8.36 -14.69 5.96
N ASP A 425 -9.41 -14.88 6.75
CA ASP A 425 -10.77 -14.53 6.37
C ASP A 425 -11.04 -13.08 6.78
N ILE A 426 -10.58 -12.15 5.95
CA ILE A 426 -10.65 -10.71 6.23
C ILE A 426 -11.24 -10.01 5.00
N LEU A 427 -12.23 -9.15 5.23
CA LEU A 427 -12.72 -8.20 4.23
C LEU A 427 -12.11 -6.82 4.47
N GLY A 428 -11.43 -6.31 3.46
CA GLY A 428 -10.80 -4.99 3.47
C GLY A 428 -11.58 -3.94 2.67
N PHE A 429 -11.54 -2.71 3.17
CA PHE A 429 -12.15 -1.52 2.61
C PHE A 429 -11.12 -0.39 2.55
N ALA A 430 -10.93 0.16 1.36
CA ALA A 430 -10.05 1.28 1.06
C ALA A 430 -10.67 2.23 0.03
N PRO A 431 -11.88 2.74 0.28
CA PRO A 431 -12.68 3.50 -0.68
C PRO A 431 -11.99 4.80 -1.14
N PRO A 432 -12.40 5.42 -2.25
CA PRO A 432 -11.95 6.76 -2.62
C PRO A 432 -12.20 7.77 -1.50
N PHE A 433 -11.37 8.80 -1.41
CA PHE A 433 -11.48 9.85 -0.40
C PHE A 433 -12.71 10.73 -0.57
N CYS A 434 -13.35 10.71 -1.73
CA CYS A 434 -14.62 11.37 -1.96
C CYS A 434 -15.84 10.54 -1.52
N LEU A 435 -15.63 9.42 -0.79
CA LEU A 435 -16.73 8.66 -0.20
C LEU A 435 -17.60 9.56 0.69
N THR A 436 -18.90 9.39 0.57
CA THR A 436 -19.89 10.07 1.42
C THR A 436 -20.28 9.22 2.62
N GLU A 437 -20.84 9.85 3.66
CA GLU A 437 -21.39 9.12 4.82
C GLU A 437 -22.48 8.12 4.39
N ALA A 438 -23.36 8.50 3.45
CA ALA A 438 -24.39 7.61 2.93
C ALA A 438 -23.83 6.38 2.18
N GLU A 439 -22.77 6.55 1.37
CA GLU A 439 -22.09 5.40 0.73
C GLU A 439 -21.37 4.53 1.77
N ALA A 440 -20.86 5.11 2.87
CA ALA A 440 -20.29 4.35 3.98
C ALA A 440 -21.34 3.51 4.71
N GLU A 441 -22.54 4.06 4.95
CA GLU A 441 -23.69 3.32 5.48
C GLU A 441 -24.13 2.20 4.52
N GLU A 442 -24.14 2.46 3.21
CA GLU A 442 -24.45 1.45 2.19
C GLU A 442 -23.46 0.27 2.25
N ILE A 443 -22.16 0.54 2.39
CA ILE A 443 -21.12 -0.49 2.55
C ILE A 443 -21.40 -1.34 3.80
N ALA A 444 -21.63 -0.70 4.95
CA ALA A 444 -21.85 -1.40 6.21
C ALA A 444 -23.13 -2.26 6.18
N GLY A 445 -24.24 -1.70 5.68
CA GLY A 445 -25.51 -2.40 5.58
C GLY A 445 -25.45 -3.61 4.65
N LYS A 446 -24.88 -3.44 3.44
CA LYS A 446 -24.75 -4.55 2.48
C LYS A 446 -23.78 -5.61 2.96
N LEU A 447 -22.72 -5.24 3.69
CA LEU A 447 -21.83 -6.20 4.31
C LEU A 447 -22.55 -7.01 5.40
N ALA A 448 -23.36 -6.38 6.24
CA ALA A 448 -24.14 -7.07 7.25
C ALA A 448 -25.08 -8.11 6.64
N ASP A 449 -25.79 -7.76 5.57
CA ASP A 449 -26.63 -8.70 4.83
C ASP A 449 -25.80 -9.87 4.25
N SER A 450 -24.62 -9.58 3.67
CA SER A 450 -23.73 -10.61 3.13
C SER A 450 -23.16 -11.55 4.20
N VAL A 451 -22.83 -11.01 5.37
CA VAL A 451 -22.35 -11.81 6.50
C VAL A 451 -23.46 -12.73 7.00
N LYS A 452 -24.68 -12.20 7.16
CA LYS A 452 -25.87 -12.97 7.55
C LYS A 452 -26.14 -14.13 6.57
N ASP A 453 -26.09 -13.87 5.26
CA ASP A 453 -26.32 -14.90 4.25
C ASP A 453 -25.32 -16.06 4.31
N VAL A 454 -24.07 -15.78 4.67
CA VAL A 454 -22.96 -16.77 4.64
C VAL A 454 -22.75 -17.45 5.98
N LEU A 455 -22.95 -16.73 7.09
CA LEU A 455 -22.60 -17.17 8.44
C LEU A 455 -23.79 -17.33 9.40
N GLY A 456 -24.99 -16.89 9.00
CA GLY A 456 -26.23 -17.07 9.77
C GLY A 456 -26.68 -15.84 10.53
#